data_AF-A0A383AKM8-F1
#
_entry.id   AF-A0A383AKM8-F1
#
_cell.length_a   1.000
_cell.length_b   1.000
_cell.length_c   1.000
_cell.angle_alpha   90.00
_cell.angle_beta   90.00
_cell.angle_gamma   90.00
#
_symmetry.space_group_name_H-M   'P 1'
#
loop_
_entity.id
_entity.type
_entity.pdbx_description
1 polymer ?
#
loop_
_entity_poly.entity_id
_entity_poly.type
_entity_poly.pdbx_seq_one_letter_code
_entity_poly.pdbx_strand_id
1 'polypeptide(L)'
;MKNKKKIDYNLSFKGKSVLVTGASRGIGFKISEDFKYLGAKVIGLSSKDYDLSSDNELKKFINYIKKIKKIDILVNNAGVNFS
;
A
#
# COMPACT_ATOMS: atom_id res chain seq x y z
N MET A 1 19.54 23.87 18.22
CA MET A 1 19.40 22.40 18.08
C MET A 1 20.10 21.97 16.79
N LYS A 2 20.86 20.88 16.83
CA LYS A 2 21.83 20.45 15.80
C LYS A 2 21.18 20.29 14.41
N ASN A 3 21.79 20.89 13.37
CA ASN A 3 21.57 20.55 11.96
C ASN A 3 21.82 19.06 11.77
N LYS A 4 20.74 18.25 11.73
CA LYS A 4 20.84 16.86 11.25
C LYS A 4 21.23 16.95 9.77
N LYS A 5 22.44 16.49 9.43
CA LYS A 5 22.85 16.24 8.04
C LYS A 5 21.70 15.54 7.32
N LYS A 6 21.21 16.13 6.23
CA LYS A 6 20.20 15.52 5.35
C LYS A 6 20.86 14.28 4.75
N ILE A 7 20.44 13.10 5.17
CA ILE A 7 20.95 11.86 4.61
C ILE A 7 20.27 11.70 3.25
N ASP A 8 21.03 11.85 2.17
CA ASP A 8 20.56 11.56 0.82
C ASP A 8 20.56 10.03 0.64
N TYR A 9 19.45 9.41 1.05
CA TYR A 9 19.18 8.04 0.63
C TYR A 9 18.80 8.12 -0.84
N ASN A 10 19.64 7.61 -1.74
CA ASN A 10 19.25 7.25 -3.10
C ASN A 10 18.23 6.09 -3.02
N LEU A 11 17.03 6.40 -2.56
CA LEU A 11 15.95 5.45 -2.33
C LEU A 11 15.20 5.27 -3.65
N SER A 12 15.08 4.01 -4.09
CA SER A 12 14.35 3.66 -5.31
C SER A 12 13.64 2.34 -5.10
N PHE A 13 12.41 2.26 -5.59
CA PHE A 13 11.58 1.06 -5.60
C PHE A 13 11.27 0.61 -7.04
N LYS A 14 12.08 1.06 -8.02
CA LYS A 14 11.94 0.67 -9.42
C LYS A 14 11.87 -0.85 -9.58
N GLY A 15 10.83 -1.33 -10.24
CA GLY A 15 10.60 -2.75 -10.49
C GLY A 15 10.09 -3.55 -9.29
N LYS A 16 9.86 -2.91 -8.13
CA LYS A 16 9.20 -3.53 -6.98
C LYS A 16 7.68 -3.40 -7.11
N SER A 17 6.99 -4.41 -6.64
CA SER A 17 5.53 -4.45 -6.51
C SER A 17 5.14 -4.18 -5.06
N VAL A 18 4.27 -3.19 -4.84
CA VAL A 18 3.85 -2.75 -3.51
C VAL A 18 2.34 -2.84 -3.41
N LEU A 19 1.83 -3.58 -2.43
CA LEU A 19 0.42 -3.62 -2.09
C LEU A 19 0.18 -2.70 -0.89
N VAL A 20 -0.75 -1.75 -1.02
CA VAL A 20 -1.14 -0.84 0.06
C VAL A 20 -2.64 -0.99 0.31
N THR A 21 -3.02 -1.39 1.53
CA THR A 21 -4.42 -1.38 1.97
C THR A 21 -4.77 -0.03 2.61
N GLY A 22 -6.03 0.41 2.51
CA GLY A 22 -6.43 1.74 2.96
C GLY A 22 -5.85 2.88 2.11
N ALA A 23 -5.63 2.65 0.82
CA ALA A 23 -4.92 3.58 -0.08
C ALA A 23 -5.77 4.75 -0.60
N SER A 24 -7.07 4.81 -0.28
CA SER A 24 -7.98 5.83 -0.84
C SER A 24 -7.82 7.22 -0.21
N ARG A 25 -7.26 7.33 1.00
CA ARG A 25 -7.09 8.60 1.72
C ARG A 25 -5.99 8.52 2.78
N GLY A 26 -5.65 9.67 3.38
CA GLY A 26 -4.77 9.78 4.54
C GLY A 26 -3.38 9.20 4.30
N ILE A 27 -2.84 8.52 5.32
CA ILE A 27 -1.48 7.97 5.31
C ILE A 27 -1.27 6.96 4.17
N GLY A 28 -2.22 6.04 3.96
CA GLY A 28 -2.12 5.01 2.93
C GLY A 28 -2.12 5.59 1.51
N PHE A 29 -2.88 6.66 1.28
CA PHE A 29 -2.82 7.40 0.02
C PHE A 29 -1.44 8.01 -0.20
N LYS A 30 -0.92 8.73 0.81
CA LYS A 30 0.38 9.38 0.67
C LYS A 30 1.53 8.38 0.49
N ILE A 31 1.49 7.27 1.22
CA ILE A 31 2.43 6.15 1.04
C ILE A 31 2.35 5.60 -0.39
N SER A 32 1.14 5.41 -0.93
CA SER A 32 0.94 4.94 -2.30
C SER A 32 1.54 5.90 -3.33
N GLU A 33 1.36 7.21 -3.15
CA GLU A 33 1.97 8.23 -4.01
C GLU A 33 3.49 8.21 -3.95
N ASP A 34 4.05 8.15 -2.74
CA ASP A 34 5.50 8.17 -2.55
C ASP A 34 6.15 6.92 -3.16
N PHE A 35 5.56 5.73 -3.00
CA PHE A 35 6.06 4.52 -3.67
C PHE A 35 5.96 4.61 -5.21
N LYS A 36 4.88 5.19 -5.76
CA LYS A 36 4.78 5.43 -7.21
C LYS A 36 5.86 6.39 -7.69
N TYR A 37 6.05 7.50 -6.97
CA TYR A 37 7.09 8.49 -7.27
C TYR A 37 8.49 7.88 -7.27
N LEU A 38 8.76 6.95 -6.35
CA LEU A 38 10.02 6.20 -6.27
C LEU A 38 10.12 5.03 -7.28
N GLY A 39 9.18 4.92 -8.22
CA GLY A 39 9.22 3.98 -9.36
C GLY A 39 8.61 2.60 -9.10
N ALA A 40 7.92 2.40 -7.98
CA ALA A 40 7.27 1.13 -7.69
C ALA A 40 5.99 0.94 -8.52
N LYS A 41 5.65 -0.33 -8.79
CA LYS A 41 4.30 -0.72 -9.25
C LYS A 41 3.40 -0.86 -8.02
N VAL A 42 2.57 0.16 -7.77
CA VAL A 42 1.68 0.18 -6.62
C VAL A 42 0.30 -0.39 -6.95
N ILE A 43 -0.17 -1.29 -6.09
CA ILE A 43 -1.53 -1.84 -6.05
C ILE A 43 -2.17 -1.23 -4.80
N GLY A 44 -2.95 -0.16 -4.99
CA GLY A 44 -3.65 0.52 -3.90
C GLY A 44 -5.07 -0.01 -3.78
N LEU A 45 -5.48 -0.44 -2.58
CA LEU A 45 -6.81 -0.95 -2.31
C LEU A 45 -7.45 -0.23 -1.13
N SER A 46 -8.77 -0.14 -1.14
CA SER A 46 -9.59 0.43 -0.08
C SER A 46 -10.80 -0.43 0.21
N SER A 47 -11.57 -0.07 1.23
CA SER A 47 -12.84 -0.72 1.55
C SER A 47 -13.90 -0.60 0.44
N LYS A 48 -13.71 0.30 -0.53
CA LYS A 48 -14.57 0.37 -1.72
C LYS A 48 -14.27 -0.73 -2.73
N ASP A 49 -13.04 -1.25 -2.71
CA ASP A 49 -12.60 -2.31 -3.62
C ASP A 49 -12.89 -3.69 -3.00
N TYR A 50 -12.53 -3.84 -1.73
CA TYR A 50 -12.77 -5.03 -0.93
C TYR A 50 -12.96 -4.66 0.55
N ASP A 51 -14.10 -5.01 1.13
CA ASP A 51 -14.33 -4.96 2.57
C ASP A 51 -13.64 -6.16 3.24
N LEU A 52 -12.53 -5.87 3.93
CA LEU A 52 -11.75 -6.88 4.63
C LEU A 52 -12.45 -7.44 5.89
N SER A 53 -13.56 -6.84 6.31
CA SER A 53 -14.40 -7.34 7.41
C SER A 53 -15.46 -8.36 6.96
N SER A 54 -15.70 -8.49 5.65
CA SER A 54 -16.64 -9.42 5.05
C SER A 54 -15.93 -10.66 4.53
N ASP A 55 -16.27 -11.85 5.04
CA ASP A 55 -15.65 -13.12 4.63
C ASP A 55 -15.72 -13.38 3.12
N ASN A 56 -16.84 -13.01 2.49
CA ASN A 56 -17.02 -13.21 1.05
C ASN A 56 -16.09 -12.28 0.24
N GLU A 57 -15.98 -11.01 0.65
CA GLU A 57 -15.10 -10.06 -0.01
C GLU A 57 -13.64 -10.34 0.27
N LEU A 58 -13.31 -10.78 1.49
CA LEU A 58 -11.98 -11.27 1.85
C LEU A 58 -11.56 -12.44 0.97
N LYS A 59 -12.45 -13.41 0.69
CA LYS A 59 -12.17 -14.51 -0.25
C LYS A 59 -11.91 -14.00 -1.67
N LYS A 60 -12.70 -13.04 -2.16
CA LYS A 60 -12.48 -12.42 -3.48
C LYS A 60 -11.14 -11.69 -3.55
N PHE A 61 -10.81 -10.94 -2.50
CA PHE A 61 -9.53 -10.26 -2.35
C PHE A 61 -8.36 -11.25 -2.37
N ILE A 62 -8.42 -12.33 -1.58
CA ILE A 62 -7.40 -13.39 -1.57
C ILE A 62 -7.24 -14.00 -2.97
N ASN A 63 -8.35 -14.28 -3.66
CA ASN A 63 -8.31 -14.82 -5.03
C ASN A 63 -7.72 -13.84 -6.04
N TYR A 64 -7.95 -12.54 -5.88
CA TYR A 64 -7.30 -11.50 -6.68
C TYR A 64 -5.78 -11.47 -6.41
N ILE A 65 -5.37 -11.47 -5.13
CA ILE A 65 -3.96 -11.48 -4.74
C ILE A 65 -3.22 -12.73 -5.24
N LYS A 66 -3.86 -13.91 -5.21
CA LYS A 66 -3.28 -15.15 -5.74
C LYS A 66 -2.95 -15.09 -7.25
N LYS A 67 -3.62 -14.23 -8.01
CA LYS A 67 -3.32 -14.02 -9.44
C LYS A 67 -2.13 -13.09 -9.65
N ILE A 68 -1.71 -12.35 -8.62
CA ILE A 68 -0.56 -11.47 -8.69
C ILE A 68 0.70 -12.31 -8.47
N LYS A 69 1.55 -12.38 -9.51
CA LYS A 69 2.76 -13.21 -9.53
C LYS A 69 3.72 -12.92 -8.37
N LYS A 70 3.80 -11.66 -7.92
CA LYS A 70 4.72 -11.23 -6.86
C LYS A 70 4.22 -9.95 -6.18
N ILE A 71 4.39 -9.90 -4.87
CA ILE A 71 4.30 -8.69 -4.05
C ILE A 71 5.61 -8.62 -3.27
N ASP A 72 6.40 -7.57 -3.47
CA ASP A 72 7.66 -7.38 -2.76
C ASP A 72 7.45 -6.71 -1.40
N ILE A 73 6.45 -5.82 -1.30
CA ILE A 73 6.16 -5.04 -0.11
C ILE A 73 4.65 -5.01 0.12
N LEU A 74 4.24 -5.27 1.36
CA LEU A 74 2.86 -5.11 1.83
C LEU A 74 2.83 -4.01 2.89
N VAL A 75 1.95 -3.03 2.69
CA VAL A 75 1.62 -1.99 3.67
C VAL A 75 0.19 -2.23 4.15
N ASN A 76 0.05 -2.74 5.36
CA ASN A 76 -1.24 -2.98 6.01
C ASN A 76 -1.75 -1.70 6.69
N ASN A 77 -2.25 -0.76 5.90
CA ASN A 77 -2.74 0.55 6.37
C ASN A 77 -4.28 0.69 6.28
N ALA A 78 -5.04 -0.38 6.03
CA ALA A 78 -6.49 -0.31 6.14
C ALA A 78 -6.91 0.09 7.57
N GLY A 79 -7.59 1.23 7.69
CA GLY A 79 -8.23 1.65 8.93
C GLY A 79 -9.69 1.24 8.95
N VAL A 80 -10.24 1.08 10.15
CA VAL A 80 -11.67 0.83 10.39
C VAL A 80 -12.27 2.02 11.12
N ASN A 81 -13.55 2.32 10.85
CA ASN A 81 -14.29 3.27 11.68
C ASN A 81 -14.94 2.47 12.80
N PHE A 82 -14.67 2.82 14.05
CA PHE A 82 -15.45 2.33 15.19
C PHE A 82 -16.49 3.40 15.50
N SER A 83 -17.76 3.08 15.23
CA SER A 83 -18.93 3.86 15.64
C SER A 83 -19.76 3.04 16.61
#